data_AF-A0A4R0W333-F1
#
_entry.id   AF-A0A4R0W333-F1
#
_cell.length_a   1.000
_cell.length_b   1.000
_cell.length_c   1.000
_cell.angle_alpha   90.00
_cell.angle_beta   90.00
_cell.angle_gamma   90.00
#
_symmetry.space_group_name_H-M   'P 1'
#
loop_
_entity.id
_entity.type
_entity.pdbx_description
1 polymer ?
#
loop_
_entity_poly.entity_id
_entity_poly.type
_entity_poly.pdbx_seq_one_letter_code
_entity_poly.pdbx_strand_id
1 'polypeptide(L)'
;MNSLPENFTTNQQRLEEAKTERYRALQKIRTLCETGRRSLVVPFLMVNLQRNPALKKIRLWQLDAIMFDVSKYIAVKTIRRMRETIGDQSTVKDGYADLGWALADKDATVRMTTWLYQLLEREKLTKFDLPEGFPLAMLYSAEPATAEQSN
;
A
#
# COMPACT_ATOMS: atom_id res chain seq x y z
N MET A 1 -22.84 -34.08 24.75
CA MET A 1 -22.65 -32.81 24.02
C MET A 1 -21.60 -32.01 24.77
N ASN A 2 -20.35 -31.99 24.28
CA ASN A 2 -19.29 -31.16 24.89
C ASN A 2 -19.42 -29.74 24.32
N SER A 3 -20.01 -28.83 25.10
CA SER A 3 -19.98 -27.40 24.80
C SER A 3 -18.54 -26.90 24.92
N LEU A 4 -18.10 -26.14 23.90
CA LEU A 4 -16.82 -25.43 23.96
C LEU A 4 -16.86 -24.40 25.11
N PRO A 5 -15.74 -24.15 25.80
CA PRO A 5 -15.73 -23.17 26.89
C PRO A 5 -16.13 -21.78 26.37
N GLU A 6 -16.97 -21.04 27.10
CA GLU A 6 -17.56 -19.75 26.68
C GLU A 6 -16.52 -18.72 26.17
N ASN A 7 -15.30 -18.77 26.71
CA ASN A 7 -14.17 -17.95 26.27
C ASN A 7 -13.75 -18.21 24.82
N PHE A 8 -13.84 -19.46 24.33
CA PHE A 8 -13.54 -19.80 22.94
C PHE A 8 -14.62 -19.26 21.99
N THR A 9 -15.89 -19.38 22.36
CA THR A 9 -17.02 -18.85 21.59
C THR A 9 -16.92 -17.33 21.44
N THR A 10 -16.58 -16.64 22.53
CA THR A 10 -16.42 -15.17 22.56
C THR A 10 -15.22 -14.72 21.71
N ASN A 11 -14.10 -15.44 21.75
CA ASN A 11 -12.93 -15.13 20.91
C ASN A 11 -13.19 -15.38 19.42
N GLN A 12 -13.94 -16.44 19.10
CA GLN A 12 -14.33 -16.73 17.72
C GLN A 12 -15.25 -15.64 17.17
N GLN A 13 -16.22 -15.18 17.96
CA GLN A 13 -17.10 -14.07 17.57
C GLN A 13 -16.30 -12.79 17.29
N ARG A 14 -15.38 -12.40 18.19
CA ARG A 14 -14.50 -11.23 17.97
C ARG A 14 -13.65 -11.35 16.70
N LEU A 15 -13.17 -12.56 16.39
CA LEU A 15 -12.41 -12.80 15.17
C LEU A 15 -13.27 -12.63 13.91
N GLU A 16 -14.50 -13.14 13.92
CA GLU A 16 -15.44 -12.97 12.81
C GLU A 16 -15.90 -11.52 12.63
N GLU A 17 -16.12 -10.79 13.72
CA GLU A 17 -16.37 -9.35 13.68
C GLU A 17 -15.19 -8.60 13.06
N ALA A 18 -13.96 -8.89 13.48
CA ALA A 18 -12.76 -8.30 12.90
C ALA A 18 -12.54 -8.64 11.43
N LYS A 19 -12.98 -9.83 10.96
CA LYS A 19 -12.98 -10.18 9.53
C LYS A 19 -14.02 -9.38 8.77
N THR A 20 -15.24 -9.30 9.31
CA THR A 20 -16.35 -8.53 8.75
C THR A 20 -15.98 -7.06 8.57
N GLU A 21 -15.39 -6.45 9.59
CA GLU A 21 -14.96 -5.05 9.56
C GLU A 21 -13.88 -4.79 8.50
N ARG A 22 -12.88 -5.68 8.39
CA ARG A 22 -11.88 -5.60 7.33
C ARG A 22 -12.50 -5.74 5.94
N TYR A 23 -13.44 -6.67 5.78
CA TYR A 23 -14.15 -6.85 4.51
C TYR A 23 -14.94 -5.59 4.12
N ARG A 24 -15.69 -4.99 5.06
CA ARG A 24 -16.43 -3.73 4.85
C ARG A 24 -15.50 -2.60 4.41
N ALA A 25 -14.35 -2.46 5.07
CA ALA A 25 -13.36 -1.46 4.69
C ALA A 25 -12.82 -1.68 3.28
N LEU A 26 -12.49 -2.92 2.91
CA LEU A 26 -12.02 -3.26 1.55
C LEU A 26 -13.09 -2.99 0.48
N GLN A 27 -14.36 -3.27 0.77
CA GLN A 27 -15.46 -2.92 -0.14
C GLN A 27 -15.60 -1.41 -0.31
N LYS A 28 -15.50 -0.63 0.77
CA LYS A 28 -15.53 0.83 0.68
C LYS A 28 -14.38 1.37 -0.17
N ILE A 29 -13.18 0.81 -0.01
CA ILE A 29 -11.99 1.18 -0.81
C ILE A 29 -12.20 0.85 -2.28
N ARG A 30 -12.77 -0.32 -2.60
CA ARG A 30 -13.16 -0.68 -3.97
C ARG A 30 -14.11 0.35 -4.57
N THR A 31 -15.19 0.72 -3.87
CA THR A 31 -16.12 1.75 -4.33
C THR A 31 -15.44 3.10 -4.54
N LEU A 32 -14.50 3.50 -3.68
CA LEU A 32 -13.74 4.74 -3.88
C LEU A 32 -12.92 4.69 -5.17
N CYS A 33 -12.31 3.55 -5.48
CA CYS A 33 -11.53 3.38 -6.71
C CYS A 33 -12.41 3.36 -7.96
N GLU A 34 -13.51 2.59 -7.94
CA GLU A 34 -14.47 2.49 -9.05
C GLU A 34 -15.15 3.82 -9.36
N THR A 35 -15.32 4.70 -8.36
CA THR A 35 -15.90 6.04 -8.52
C THR A 35 -14.87 7.14 -8.78
N GLY A 36 -13.63 6.79 -9.14
CA GLY A 36 -12.57 7.76 -9.48
C GLY A 36 -12.01 8.54 -8.28
N ARG A 37 -12.36 8.16 -7.05
CA ARG A 37 -11.95 8.82 -5.81
C ARG A 37 -10.82 8.07 -5.09
N ARG A 38 -9.89 7.49 -5.86
CA ARG A 38 -8.74 6.72 -5.33
C ARG A 38 -7.90 7.53 -4.34
N SER A 39 -7.76 8.84 -4.54
CA SER A 39 -7.04 9.75 -3.63
C SER A 39 -7.60 9.75 -2.19
N LEU A 40 -8.87 9.37 -2.00
CA LEU A 40 -9.50 9.31 -0.69
C LEU A 40 -9.22 8.01 0.07
N VAL A 41 -8.58 7.00 -0.54
CA VAL A 41 -8.34 5.70 0.09
C VAL A 41 -7.43 5.81 1.32
N VAL A 42 -6.30 6.52 1.21
CA VAL A 42 -5.38 6.70 2.34
C VAL A 42 -6.01 7.54 3.45
N PRO A 43 -6.63 8.70 3.19
CA PRO A 43 -7.39 9.45 4.20
C PRO A 43 -8.46 8.61 4.91
N PHE A 44 -9.26 7.83 4.15
CA PHE A 44 -10.26 6.93 4.70
C PHE A 44 -9.62 5.91 5.65
N LEU A 45 -8.53 5.25 5.25
CA LEU A 45 -7.82 4.28 6.07
C LEU A 45 -7.29 4.91 7.37
N MET A 46 -6.65 6.08 7.30
CA MET A 46 -6.03 6.71 8.46
C MET A 46 -7.06 7.07 9.54
N VAL A 47 -8.19 7.64 9.14
CA VAL A 47 -9.28 8.00 10.08
C VAL A 47 -9.90 6.75 10.71
N ASN A 48 -10.10 5.69 9.92
CA ASN A 48 -10.79 4.50 10.40
C ASN A 48 -9.87 3.56 11.20
N LEU A 49 -8.56 3.53 10.92
CA LEU A 49 -7.59 2.75 11.71
C LEU A 49 -7.52 3.18 13.18
N GLN A 50 -7.74 4.46 13.46
CA GLN A 50 -7.79 4.99 14.83
C GLN A 50 -9.01 4.47 15.60
N ARG A 51 -10.15 4.32 14.91
CA ARG A 51 -11.42 3.90 15.50
C ARG A 51 -11.60 2.39 15.51
N ASN A 52 -10.98 1.69 14.57
CA ASN A 52 -11.11 0.26 14.38
C ASN A 52 -9.73 -0.41 14.22
N PRO A 53 -9.14 -0.91 15.31
CA PRO A 53 -7.85 -1.58 15.29
C PRO A 53 -7.80 -2.84 14.42
N ALA A 54 -8.93 -3.47 14.11
CA ALA A 54 -8.96 -4.66 13.24
C ALA A 54 -8.42 -4.35 11.83
N LEU A 55 -8.58 -3.10 11.38
CA LEU A 55 -8.10 -2.66 10.07
C LEU A 55 -6.58 -2.72 9.95
N LYS A 56 -5.83 -2.69 11.06
CA LYS A 56 -4.36 -2.89 11.07
C LYS A 56 -3.95 -4.20 10.41
N LYS A 57 -4.83 -5.21 10.39
CA LYS A 57 -4.58 -6.53 9.78
C LYS A 57 -4.99 -6.62 8.31
N ILE A 58 -5.35 -5.50 7.66
CA ILE A 58 -5.45 -5.45 6.19
C ILE A 58 -4.04 -5.52 5.61
N ARG A 59 -3.84 -6.44 4.66
CA ARG A 59 -2.55 -6.63 4.00
C ARG A 59 -2.32 -5.55 2.96
N LEU A 60 -1.07 -5.08 2.83
CA LEU A 60 -0.72 -4.09 1.82
C LEU A 60 -1.04 -4.60 0.39
N TRP A 61 -0.85 -5.90 0.14
CA TRP A 61 -1.16 -6.46 -1.17
C TRP A 61 -2.66 -6.43 -1.51
N GLN A 62 -3.55 -6.47 -0.50
CA GLN A 62 -4.99 -6.36 -0.72
C GLN A 62 -5.36 -4.94 -1.17
N LEU A 63 -4.72 -3.93 -0.57
CA LEU A 63 -4.93 -2.54 -0.95
C LEU A 63 -4.45 -2.31 -2.38
N ASP A 64 -3.23 -2.75 -2.69
CA ASP A 64 -2.66 -2.64 -4.03
C ASP A 64 -3.56 -3.29 -5.10
N ALA A 65 -3.95 -4.55 -4.88
CA ALA A 65 -4.81 -5.29 -5.78
C ALA A 65 -6.16 -4.61 -6.01
N ILE A 66 -6.74 -3.98 -4.99
CA ILE A 66 -8.03 -3.26 -5.13
C ILE A 66 -7.84 -1.90 -5.81
N MET A 67 -6.76 -1.18 -5.47
CA MET A 67 -6.54 0.18 -5.97
C MET A 67 -6.15 0.21 -7.45
N PHE A 68 -5.40 -0.79 -7.90
CA PHE A 68 -4.77 -0.82 -9.22
C PHE A 68 -5.13 -2.05 -10.06
N ASP A 69 -6.05 -2.89 -9.58
CA ASP A 69 -6.51 -4.10 -10.29
C ASP A 69 -5.36 -5.05 -10.68
N VAL A 70 -4.37 -5.18 -9.80
CA VAL A 70 -3.22 -6.05 -9.99
C VAL A 70 -3.35 -7.38 -9.24
N SER A 71 -2.70 -8.42 -9.74
CA SER A 71 -2.66 -9.70 -9.05
C SER A 71 -1.88 -9.61 -7.74
N LYS A 72 -2.18 -10.52 -6.79
CA LYS A 72 -1.43 -10.65 -5.53
C LYS A 72 0.08 -10.80 -5.77
N TYR A 73 0.49 -11.50 -6.82
CA TYR A 73 1.90 -11.69 -7.15
C TYR A 73 2.61 -10.35 -7.43
N ILE A 74 2.00 -9.50 -8.27
CA ILE A 74 2.52 -8.17 -8.61
C ILE A 74 2.54 -7.26 -7.39
N ALA A 75 1.47 -7.31 -6.59
CA ALA A 75 1.38 -6.53 -5.36
C ALA A 75 2.47 -6.91 -4.35
N VAL A 76 2.72 -8.21 -4.16
CA VAL A 76 3.79 -8.71 -3.28
C VAL A 76 5.18 -8.32 -3.81
N LYS A 77 5.39 -8.34 -5.13
CA LYS A 77 6.64 -7.86 -5.73
C LYS A 77 6.89 -6.37 -5.43
N THR A 78 5.82 -5.57 -5.39
CA THR A 78 5.89 -4.14 -5.04
C THR A 78 6.29 -3.96 -3.57
N ILE A 79 5.74 -4.77 -2.66
CA ILE A 79 6.13 -4.78 -1.24
C ILE A 79 7.61 -5.16 -1.09
N ARG A 80 8.07 -6.19 -1.82
CA ARG A 80 9.47 -6.60 -1.81
C ARG A 80 10.40 -5.47 -2.24
N ARG A 81 10.09 -4.80 -3.35
CA ARG A 81 10.87 -3.67 -3.84
C ARG A 81 10.92 -2.52 -2.84
N MET A 82 9.79 -2.23 -2.17
CA MET A 82 9.77 -1.27 -1.07
C MET A 82 10.74 -1.67 0.05
N ARG A 83 10.72 -2.94 0.49
CA ARG A 83 11.60 -3.42 1.56
C ARG A 83 13.07 -3.33 1.19
N GLU A 84 13.41 -3.72 -0.05
CA GLU A 84 14.77 -3.59 -0.60
C GLU A 84 15.23 -2.13 -0.63
N THR A 85 14.35 -1.21 -1.02
CA THR A 85 14.65 0.23 -1.12
C THR A 85 15.07 0.84 0.22
N ILE A 86 14.48 0.39 1.33
CA ILE A 86 14.75 0.92 2.67
C ILE A 86 15.62 -0.02 3.53
N GLY A 87 16.10 -1.12 2.95
CA GLY A 87 16.85 -2.14 3.67
C GLY A 87 16.09 -2.77 4.85
N ASP A 88 14.77 -2.96 4.76
CA ASP A 88 13.94 -3.44 5.86
C ASP A 88 14.32 -4.86 6.31
N GLN A 89 14.87 -4.98 7.53
CA GLN A 89 15.30 -6.24 8.14
C GLN A 89 14.21 -6.93 8.98
N SER A 90 12.94 -6.55 8.83
CA SER A 90 11.88 -7.17 9.63
C SER A 90 11.67 -8.64 9.23
N THR A 91 11.23 -9.46 10.19
CA THR A 91 10.94 -10.88 9.97
C THR A 91 9.60 -11.12 9.27
N VAL A 92 8.84 -10.06 8.99
CA VAL A 92 7.54 -10.15 8.32
C VAL A 92 7.73 -10.53 6.86
N LYS A 93 7.10 -11.64 6.46
CA LYS A 93 7.06 -12.07 5.06
C LYS A 93 6.28 -11.07 4.21
N ASP A 94 6.72 -10.83 2.98
CA ASP A 94 6.12 -9.84 2.06
C ASP A 94 4.58 -9.97 1.94
N GLY A 95 4.06 -11.20 1.79
CA GLY A 95 2.60 -11.46 1.70
C GLY A 95 1.82 -11.28 3.01
N TYR A 96 2.51 -11.11 4.12
CA TYR A 96 1.98 -10.86 5.46
C TYR A 96 2.24 -9.42 5.93
N ALA A 97 2.85 -8.55 5.11
CA ALA A 97 2.92 -7.13 5.43
C ALA A 97 1.50 -6.54 5.54
N ASP A 98 1.18 -5.99 6.71
CA ASP A 98 -0.11 -5.36 7.01
C ASP A 98 0.04 -3.90 7.43
N LEU A 99 -1.09 -3.17 7.47
CA LEU A 99 -1.11 -1.76 7.86
C LEU A 99 -0.52 -1.53 9.26
N GLY A 100 -0.74 -2.46 10.19
CA GLY A 100 -0.17 -2.39 11.54
C GLY A 100 1.35 -2.45 11.54
N TRP A 101 1.94 -3.30 10.70
CA TRP A 101 3.38 -3.39 10.51
C TRP A 101 3.96 -2.16 9.79
N ALA A 102 3.26 -1.64 8.78
CA ALA A 102 3.69 -0.49 8.01
C ALA A 102 3.59 0.85 8.78
N LEU A 103 2.78 0.89 9.84
CA LEU A 103 2.47 2.08 10.65
C LEU A 103 2.71 1.84 12.14
N ALA A 104 3.61 0.91 12.49
CA ALA A 104 3.80 0.49 13.88
C ALA A 104 4.24 1.64 14.79
N ASP A 105 5.13 2.49 14.28
CA ASP A 105 5.73 3.62 14.95
C ASP A 105 6.21 4.66 13.91
N LYS A 106 6.80 5.76 14.39
CA LYS A 106 7.25 6.87 13.56
C LYS A 106 8.34 6.44 12.57
N ASP A 107 9.26 5.58 12.99
CA ASP A 107 10.37 5.11 12.16
C ASP A 107 9.88 4.08 11.14
N ALA A 108 8.94 3.23 11.54
CA ALA A 108 8.26 2.27 10.68
C ALA A 108 7.39 2.92 9.59
N THR A 109 6.96 4.18 9.78
CA THR A 109 6.15 4.92 8.79
C THR A 109 6.87 5.04 7.43
N VAL A 110 8.21 4.95 7.42
CA VAL A 110 9.04 4.86 6.21
C VAL A 110 8.61 3.69 5.30
N ARG A 111 8.09 2.59 5.86
CA ARG A 111 7.54 1.46 5.09
C ARG A 111 6.29 1.87 4.31
N MET A 112 5.36 2.54 4.97
CA MET A 112 4.12 3.00 4.33
C MET A 112 4.42 4.03 3.25
N THR A 113 5.25 5.03 3.55
CA THR A 113 5.59 6.09 2.59
C THR A 113 6.33 5.53 1.39
N THR A 114 7.31 4.64 1.61
CA THR A 114 8.04 4.02 0.50
C THR A 114 7.13 3.08 -0.31
N TRP A 115 6.21 2.36 0.33
CA TRP A 115 5.25 1.53 -0.40
C TRP A 115 4.36 2.37 -1.30
N LEU A 116 3.83 3.49 -0.80
CA LEU A 116 3.06 4.46 -1.60
C LEU A 116 3.91 5.02 -2.76
N TYR A 117 5.18 5.35 -2.52
CA TYR A 117 6.09 5.80 -3.56
C TYR A 117 6.28 4.75 -4.66
N GLN A 118 6.50 3.47 -4.29
CA GLN A 118 6.63 2.39 -5.27
C GLN A 118 5.36 2.20 -6.12
N LEU A 119 4.18 2.46 -5.56
CA LEU A 119 2.93 2.47 -6.31
C LEU A 119 2.86 3.63 -7.30
N LEU A 120 3.24 4.84 -6.88
CA LEU A 120 3.28 6.02 -7.75
C LEU A 120 4.20 5.79 -8.95
N GLU A 121 5.40 5.26 -8.70
CA GLU A 121 6.38 4.93 -9.73
C GLU A 121 5.88 3.85 -10.69
N ARG A 122 5.33 2.75 -10.17
CA ARG A 122 4.84 1.64 -10.99
C ARG A 122 3.70 2.08 -11.91
N GLU A 123 2.78 2.86 -11.37
CA GLU A 123 1.54 3.27 -12.04
C GLU A 123 1.70 4.60 -12.80
N LYS A 124 2.90 5.20 -12.78
CA LYS A 124 3.22 6.48 -13.44
C LYS A 124 2.22 7.58 -13.09
N LEU A 125 1.83 7.65 -11.81
CA LEU A 125 0.81 8.58 -11.31
C LEU A 125 1.37 9.98 -11.08
N THR A 126 2.68 10.12 -11.08
CA THR A 126 3.40 11.38 -11.02
C THR A 126 3.96 11.69 -12.39
N LYS A 127 3.78 12.93 -12.84
CA LYS A 127 4.58 13.50 -13.92
C LYS A 127 5.64 14.37 -13.26
N PHE A 128 6.89 14.12 -13.61
CA PHE A 128 7.97 15.03 -13.26
C PHE A 128 7.94 16.16 -14.30
N ASP A 129 7.32 17.27 -13.93
CA ASP A 129 7.32 18.49 -14.73
C ASP A 129 8.30 19.48 -14.10
N LEU A 130 9.27 19.94 -14.90
CA LEU A 130 10.17 21.00 -14.49
C LEU A 130 9.42 22.34 -14.52
N PRO A 131 9.54 23.18 -13.48
CA PRO A 131 9.04 24.53 -13.54
C PRO A 131 9.65 25.30 -14.71
N GLU A 132 8.86 26.19 -15.30
CA GLU A 132 9.36 27.11 -16.33
C GLU A 132 10.53 27.94 -15.75
N GLY A 133 11.65 27.99 -16.47
CA GLY A 133 12.85 28.68 -16.04
C GLY A 133 13.65 27.97 -14.94
N PHE A 134 13.41 26.68 -14.66
CA PHE A 134 14.21 25.92 -13.69
C PHE A 134 15.70 25.98 -14.07
N PRO A 135 16.59 26.57 -13.23
CA PRO A 135 17.97 26.88 -13.61
C PRO A 135 18.83 25.67 -14.01
N LEU A 136 18.42 24.46 -13.63
CA LEU A 136 19.13 23.21 -13.89
C LEU A 136 18.34 22.28 -14.82
N ALA A 137 17.40 22.80 -15.61
CA ALA A 137 16.58 21.99 -16.51
C ALA A 137 17.42 21.05 -17.41
N MET A 138 18.58 21.54 -17.88
CA MET A 138 19.54 20.78 -18.68
C MET A 138 20.01 19.45 -18.06
N LEU A 139 20.02 19.32 -16.72
CA LEU A 139 20.44 18.09 -16.04
C LEU A 139 19.37 17.00 -16.06
N TYR A 140 18.12 17.36 -16.38
CA TYR A 140 16.95 16.48 -16.34
C TYR A 140 16.33 16.29 -17.74
N SER A 141 16.79 17.01 -18.76
CA SER A 141 16.46 16.80 -20.16
C SER A 141 17.16 15.54 -20.68
N ALA A 142 16.49 14.40 -20.63
CA ALA A 142 16.98 13.19 -21.28
C ALA A 142 16.79 13.31 -22.80
N GLU A 143 17.70 14.01 -23.49
CA GLU A 143 17.91 13.72 -24.91
C GLU A 143 18.56 12.34 -24.99
N PRO A 144 17.92 11.33 -25.64
CA PRO A 144 18.66 10.13 -25.97
C PRO A 144 19.82 10.56 -26.85
N ALA A 145 21.04 10.15 -26.49
CA ALA A 145 22.20 10.32 -27.35
C ALA A 145 21.86 9.66 -28.69
N THR A 146 21.46 10.46 -29.67
CA THR A 146 21.47 10.04 -31.06
C THR A 146 22.93 9.79 -31.38
N ALA A 147 23.30 8.51 -31.34
CA ALA A 147 24.53 8.05 -31.94
C ALA A 147 24.41 8.41 -33.43
N GLU A 148 25.02 9.52 -33.82
CA GLU A 148 25.37 9.80 -35.20
C GLU A 148 26.26 8.63 -35.65
N GLN A 149 25.64 7.64 -36.29
CA GLN A 149 26.36 6.73 -37.16
C GLN A 149 26.76 7.55 -38.39
N SER A 150 27.95 8.15 -38.30
CA SER A 150 28.66 8.66 -39.47
C SER A 150 29.00 7.49 -40.39
N ASN A 151 28.66 7.68 -41.66
CA ASN A 151 28.82 6.77 -42.81
C ASN A 151 30.12 5.96 -42.86
#